data_AF-A0A7S4UEH0-F1
#
_entry.id   AF-A0A7S4UEH0-F1
#
_cell.length_a   1.000
_cell.length_b   1.000
_cell.length_c   1.000
_cell.angle_alpha   90.00
_cell.angle_beta   90.00
_cell.angle_gamma   90.00
#
_symmetry.space_group_name_H-M   'P 1'
#
loop_
_entity.id
_entity.type
_entity.pdbx_description
1 polymer ?
#
loop_
_entity_poly.entity_id
_entity_poly.type
_entity_poly.pdbx_seq_one_letter_code
_entity_poly.pdbx_strand_id
1 'polypeptide(L)'
;MNDPVFEVVHSTLCDMGFDSKRVHHACRTSGQTMDVEAIMYWMFENEYDESMDPSPSPPSSPSPEKEGEGGGEGGREAAEGEKRKVRRVPIRLRKLFAEMQLLDQSAVSTSKLTESFGWKPNDVRIQQDITELNRVLCDALSRSLVGTSLEGLITTLLSGLIVNKIQCHRCKKVREREEVFEDIVLAVKGHDSLFGSFGEFISKEKMKGDNRVSCENCNDKTDSTRWMSFRRLPPILTVCLRRFDYDWQRQRRTKLQTRLPFPTILDMEPYMESFVDNIREEEDFHEEIEREREEEKEDERKEGQR
;
A
#
# COMPACT_ATOMS: atom_id res chain seq x y z
N MET A 1 39.31 22.69 -11.02
CA MET A 1 38.45 23.88 -11.18
C MET A 1 37.03 23.36 -11.26
N ASN A 2 36.17 23.72 -10.31
CA ASN A 2 34.77 23.26 -10.31
C ASN A 2 34.05 23.91 -11.47
N ASP A 3 33.56 23.09 -12.40
CA ASP A 3 32.73 23.54 -13.50
C ASP A 3 31.35 23.94 -12.93
N PRO A 4 30.92 25.21 -13.02
CA PRO A 4 29.64 25.64 -12.47
C PRO A 4 28.45 24.96 -13.14
N VAL A 5 28.58 24.49 -14.38
CA VAL A 5 27.53 23.71 -15.04
C VAL A 5 27.44 22.31 -14.42
N PHE A 6 28.56 21.75 -13.99
CA PHE A 6 28.62 20.49 -13.26
C PHE A 6 27.90 20.54 -11.93
N GLU A 7 28.16 21.57 -11.13
CA GLU A 7 27.49 21.72 -9.84
C GLU A 7 25.98 21.85 -10.00
N VAL A 8 25.51 22.61 -10.99
CA VAL A 8 24.07 22.78 -11.25
C VAL A 8 23.42 21.47 -11.67
N VAL A 9 23.99 20.75 -12.64
CA VAL A 9 23.42 19.47 -13.11
C VAL A 9 23.49 18.40 -12.03
N HIS A 10 24.61 18.33 -11.29
CA HIS A 10 24.81 17.38 -10.21
C HIS A 10 23.82 17.62 -9.06
N SER A 11 23.70 18.87 -8.60
CA SER A 11 22.73 19.24 -7.56
C SER A 11 21.30 18.93 -8.01
N THR A 12 20.95 19.31 -9.25
CA THR A 12 19.61 19.11 -9.80
C THR A 12 19.23 17.62 -9.82
N LEU A 13 20.14 16.73 -10.24
CA LEU A 13 19.90 15.29 -10.25
C LEU A 13 19.90 14.69 -8.82
N CYS A 14 20.70 15.21 -7.90
CA CYS A 14 20.65 14.78 -6.49
C CYS A 14 19.34 15.18 -5.80
N ASP A 15 18.83 16.38 -6.07
CA ASP A 15 17.55 16.88 -5.56
C ASP A 15 16.36 16.04 -6.07
N MET A 16 16.52 15.36 -7.21
CA MET A 16 15.57 14.37 -7.74
C MET A 16 15.70 12.97 -7.11
N GLY A 17 16.60 12.79 -6.13
CA GLY A 17 16.81 11.52 -5.43
C GLY A 17 17.66 10.50 -6.21
N PHE A 18 18.48 10.94 -7.17
CA PHE A 18 19.54 10.10 -7.72
C PHE A 18 20.75 10.06 -6.78
N ASP A 19 21.43 8.91 -6.73
CA ASP A 19 22.63 8.75 -5.90
C ASP A 19 23.77 9.66 -6.38
N SER A 20 24.34 10.43 -5.45
CA SER A 20 25.35 11.45 -5.73
C SER A 20 26.60 10.90 -6.43
N LYS A 21 27.06 9.70 -6.05
CA LYS A 21 28.25 9.08 -6.67
C LYS A 21 27.93 8.64 -8.09
N ARG A 22 26.74 8.06 -8.31
CA ARG A 22 26.26 7.68 -9.65
C ARG A 22 26.12 8.89 -10.57
N VAL A 23 25.53 9.98 -10.09
CA VAL A 23 25.40 11.22 -10.85
C VAL A 23 26.78 11.76 -11.22
N HIS A 24 27.69 11.79 -10.25
CA HIS A 24 29.05 12.27 -10.44
C HIS A 24 29.83 11.42 -11.47
N HIS A 25 29.71 10.08 -11.42
CA HIS A 25 30.28 9.19 -12.42
C HIS A 25 29.66 9.41 -13.81
N ALA A 26 28.33 9.53 -13.89
CA ALA A 26 27.65 9.78 -15.16
C ALA A 26 28.03 11.10 -15.81
N CYS A 27 28.17 12.17 -15.02
CA CYS A 27 28.64 13.46 -15.51
C CYS A 27 30.07 13.39 -16.06
N ARG A 28 30.94 12.53 -15.49
CA ARG A 28 32.32 12.35 -15.96
C ARG A 28 32.43 11.43 -17.18
N THR A 29 31.62 10.39 -17.25
CA THR A 29 31.74 9.32 -18.26
C THR A 29 30.88 9.57 -19.50
N SER A 30 29.80 10.34 -19.38
CA SER A 30 28.88 10.62 -20.51
C SER A 30 29.51 11.48 -21.61
N GLY A 31 30.60 12.21 -21.32
CA GLY A 31 31.53 12.79 -22.29
C GLY A 31 30.98 13.77 -23.34
N GLN A 32 29.67 14.01 -23.43
CA GLN A 32 29.09 14.68 -24.59
C GLN A 32 28.08 15.80 -24.33
N THR A 33 27.51 15.96 -23.15
CA THR A 33 26.68 17.14 -22.84
C THR A 33 26.46 17.24 -21.32
N MET A 34 26.72 18.42 -20.74
CA MET A 34 26.35 18.75 -19.36
C MET A 34 24.88 19.16 -19.30
N ASP A 35 24.03 18.30 -19.84
CA ASP A 35 22.59 18.46 -19.90
C ASP A 35 21.94 17.40 -19.01
N VAL A 36 20.93 17.82 -18.25
CA VAL A 36 20.27 16.99 -17.25
C VAL A 36 19.60 15.79 -17.94
N GLU A 37 18.97 16.00 -19.10
CA GLU A 37 18.29 14.96 -19.86
C GLU A 37 19.28 13.94 -20.42
N ALA A 38 20.38 14.39 -21.03
CA ALA A 38 21.43 13.52 -21.56
C ALA A 38 22.11 12.67 -20.47
N ILE A 39 22.47 13.27 -19.33
CA ILE A 39 23.11 12.56 -18.21
C ILE A 39 22.14 11.56 -17.59
N MET A 40 20.87 11.93 -17.47
CA MET A 40 19.82 11.03 -16.98
C MET A 40 19.63 9.83 -17.92
N TYR A 41 19.53 10.03 -19.23
CA TYR A 41 19.44 8.93 -20.18
C TYR A 41 20.66 8.01 -20.11
N TRP A 42 21.87 8.59 -20.05
CA TRP A 42 23.10 7.84 -19.86
C TRP A 42 23.07 7.00 -18.59
N MET A 43 22.66 7.59 -17.45
CA MET A 43 22.54 6.91 -16.17
C MET A 43 21.59 5.72 -16.22
N PHE A 44 20.56 5.78 -17.05
CA PHE A 44 19.61 4.70 -17.18
C PHE A 44 19.99 3.63 -18.22
N GLU A 45 20.85 3.96 -19.18
CA GLU A 45 21.34 3.03 -20.20
C GLU A 45 22.61 2.30 -19.77
N ASN A 46 23.37 2.88 -18.84
CA ASN A 46 24.61 2.33 -18.33
C ASN A 46 24.43 1.84 -16.88
N GLU A 47 24.83 0.59 -16.63
CA GLU A 47 24.86 0.04 -15.27
C GLU A 47 25.96 0.73 -14.47
N TYR A 48 25.61 1.31 -13.31
CA TYR A 48 26.57 1.91 -12.39
C TYR A 48 26.97 0.88 -11.34
N ASP A 49 28.27 0.60 -11.27
CA ASP A 49 28.90 -0.22 -10.24
C ASP A 49 29.75 0.68 -9.34
N GLU A 50 29.43 0.75 -8.04
CA GLU A 50 30.20 1.52 -7.06
C GLU A 50 31.67 1.05 -6.96
N SER A 51 31.99 -0.17 -7.42
CA SER A 51 33.37 -0.67 -7.47
C SER A 51 34.23 -0.06 -8.59
N MET A 52 33.62 0.68 -9.53
CA MET A 52 34.29 1.30 -10.67
C MET A 52 34.85 2.71 -10.39
N ASP A 53 34.67 3.26 -9.18
CA ASP A 53 35.23 4.56 -8.83
C ASP A 53 36.64 4.41 -8.23
N PRO A 54 37.71 4.88 -8.91
CA PRO A 54 39.07 4.86 -8.35
C PRO A 54 39.18 5.98 -7.32
N SER A 55 38.75 5.72 -6.10
CA SER A 55 39.06 6.59 -4.96
C SER A 55 40.55 6.45 -4.62
N PRO A 56 41.28 7.55 -4.38
CA PRO A 56 42.71 7.50 -4.08
C PRO A 56 42.94 6.81 -2.74
N SER A 57 43.78 5.77 -2.74
CA SER A 57 44.23 5.10 -1.52
C SER A 57 44.94 6.11 -0.61
N PRO A 58 44.67 6.10 0.71
CA PRO A 58 45.48 6.86 1.65
C PRO A 58 46.93 6.31 1.66
N PRO A 59 47.95 7.15 1.92
CA PRO A 59 49.34 6.73 1.87
C PRO A 59 49.62 5.64 2.91
N SER A 60 50.14 4.51 2.42
CA SER A 60 50.56 3.37 3.22
C SER A 60 51.67 3.76 4.19
N SER A 61 51.43 3.55 5.48
CA SER A 61 52.45 3.45 6.52
C SER A 61 52.68 1.96 6.84
N PRO A 62 53.91 1.54 7.17
CA PRO A 62 54.33 0.15 7.05
C PRO A 62 53.90 -0.72 8.23
N SER A 63 53.46 -1.94 7.95
CA SER A 63 53.33 -3.01 8.94
C SER A 63 54.66 -3.78 9.03
N PRO A 64 55.08 -4.25 10.22
CA PRO A 64 56.20 -5.17 10.36
C PRO A 64 55.79 -6.63 10.09
N GLU A 65 56.81 -7.37 9.66
CA GLU A 65 56.84 -8.75 9.18
C GLU A 65 56.45 -9.83 10.22
N LYS A 66 55.91 -10.97 9.75
CA LYS A 66 56.47 -12.34 9.78
C LYS A 66 55.37 -13.42 9.60
N GLU A 67 55.42 -14.19 8.52
CA GLU A 67 55.96 -15.56 8.35
C GLU A 67 54.93 -16.68 8.64
N GLY A 68 54.80 -17.63 7.71
CA GLY A 68 54.05 -18.88 7.90
C GLY A 68 53.56 -19.53 6.60
N GLU A 69 54.29 -20.55 6.14
CA GLU A 69 54.09 -21.37 4.93
C GLU A 69 52.83 -22.24 4.93
N GLY A 70 52.40 -22.71 3.74
CA GLY A 70 51.50 -23.87 3.62
C GLY A 70 50.78 -23.98 2.29
N GLY A 71 51.34 -24.76 1.34
CA GLY A 71 50.73 -25.06 0.06
C GLY A 71 49.49 -25.96 0.14
N GLY A 72 48.66 -25.89 -0.90
CA GLY A 72 47.50 -26.75 -1.10
C GLY A 72 46.79 -26.38 -2.41
N GLU A 73 47.17 -27.06 -3.49
CA GLU A 73 46.43 -27.07 -4.75
C GLU A 73 45.03 -27.64 -4.51
N GLY A 74 44.01 -26.81 -4.77
CA GLY A 74 42.62 -27.18 -4.77
C GLY A 74 41.90 -26.30 -5.76
N GLY A 75 41.51 -26.88 -6.91
CA GLY A 75 40.77 -26.19 -7.96
C GLY A 75 39.53 -25.52 -7.39
N ARG A 76 39.51 -24.19 -7.38
CA ARG A 76 38.30 -23.41 -7.14
C ARG A 76 37.50 -23.44 -8.42
N GLU A 77 36.48 -24.30 -8.44
CA GLU A 77 35.31 -24.13 -9.30
C GLU A 77 34.85 -22.68 -9.17
N ALA A 78 34.88 -21.95 -10.28
CA ALA A 78 34.41 -20.60 -10.37
C ALA A 78 32.93 -20.60 -9.96
N ALA A 79 32.62 -19.93 -8.85
CA ALA A 79 31.25 -19.61 -8.49
C ALA A 79 30.63 -18.86 -9.68
N GLU A 80 29.68 -19.53 -10.36
CA GLU A 80 28.84 -18.91 -11.38
C GLU A 80 28.25 -17.63 -10.79
N GLY A 81 28.66 -16.49 -11.34
CA GLY A 81 28.19 -15.19 -10.90
C GLY A 81 26.65 -15.17 -10.93
N GLU A 82 26.05 -14.91 -9.78
CA GLU A 82 24.63 -14.53 -9.70
C GLU A 82 24.40 -13.37 -10.66
N LYS A 83 23.79 -13.66 -11.82
CA LYS A 83 23.37 -12.63 -12.78
C LYS A 83 22.40 -11.71 -12.05
N ARG A 84 22.85 -10.51 -11.69
CA ARG A 84 22.05 -9.47 -11.03
C ARG A 84 20.75 -9.26 -11.81
N LYS A 85 19.60 -9.53 -11.19
CA LYS A 85 18.28 -9.38 -11.83
C LYS A 85 18.01 -7.90 -12.14
N VAL A 86 17.89 -7.57 -13.42
CA VAL A 86 17.51 -6.22 -13.86
C VAL A 86 16.07 -5.92 -13.44
N ARG A 87 15.89 -4.89 -12.60
CA ARG A 87 14.58 -4.43 -12.09
C ARG A 87 13.88 -3.54 -13.12
N ARG A 88 13.22 -4.14 -14.11
CA ARG A 88 12.63 -3.41 -15.25
C ARG A 88 11.55 -2.40 -14.85
N VAL A 89 10.60 -2.77 -13.99
CA VAL A 89 9.46 -1.92 -13.62
C VAL A 89 9.90 -0.63 -12.89
N PRO A 90 10.70 -0.69 -11.81
CA PRO A 90 11.19 0.53 -11.15
C PRO A 90 11.99 1.46 -12.08
N ILE A 91 12.82 0.90 -12.97
CA ILE A 91 13.59 1.71 -13.93
C ILE A 91 12.66 2.46 -14.89
N ARG A 92 11.62 1.80 -15.41
CA ARG A 92 10.64 2.43 -16.31
C ARG A 92 9.82 3.50 -15.60
N LEU A 93 9.44 3.29 -14.34
CA LEU A 93 8.76 4.31 -13.54
C LEU A 93 9.65 5.52 -13.26
N ARG A 94 10.93 5.31 -12.91
CA ARG A 94 11.88 6.42 -12.72
C ARG A 94 12.07 7.23 -13.99
N LYS A 95 12.19 6.56 -15.15
CA LYS A 95 12.22 7.24 -16.45
C LYS A 95 10.97 8.08 -16.69
N LEU A 96 9.79 7.49 -16.48
CA LEU A 96 8.52 8.18 -16.67
C LEU A 96 8.40 9.42 -15.78
N PHE A 97 8.71 9.31 -14.49
CA PHE A 97 8.65 10.43 -13.56
C PHE A 97 9.65 11.53 -13.89
N ALA A 98 10.86 11.15 -14.32
CA ALA A 98 11.85 12.14 -14.69
C ALA A 98 11.52 12.84 -16.02
N GLU A 99 11.00 12.11 -17.01
CA GLU A 99 10.46 12.69 -18.25
C GLU A 99 9.32 13.69 -17.93
N MET A 100 8.42 13.35 -16.99
CA MET A 100 7.34 14.24 -16.55
C MET A 100 7.82 15.49 -15.79
N GLN A 101 8.92 15.39 -15.05
CA GLN A 101 9.43 16.48 -14.22
C GLN A 101 10.34 17.44 -14.98
N LEU A 102 11.08 16.93 -15.97
CA LEU A 102 12.19 17.65 -16.60
C LEU A 102 11.90 18.12 -18.02
N LEU A 103 11.07 17.40 -18.76
CA LEU A 103 10.80 17.75 -20.14
C LEU A 103 9.63 18.73 -20.21
N ASP A 104 9.81 19.82 -20.95
CA ASP A 104 8.73 20.75 -21.27
C ASP A 104 7.82 20.16 -22.36
N GLN A 105 7.06 19.13 -21.97
CA GLN A 105 6.16 18.39 -22.83
C GLN A 105 4.75 18.36 -22.22
N SER A 106 3.74 18.53 -23.09
CA SER A 106 2.33 18.47 -22.67
C SER A 106 1.85 17.06 -22.27
N ALA A 107 2.57 16.01 -22.68
CA ALA A 107 2.27 14.62 -22.36
C ALA A 107 3.51 13.74 -22.50
N VAL A 108 3.60 12.72 -21.64
CA VAL A 108 4.66 11.70 -21.66
C VAL A 108 4.07 10.32 -21.97
N SER A 109 4.75 9.55 -22.82
CA SER A 109 4.27 8.22 -23.23
C SER A 109 4.49 7.17 -22.15
N THR A 110 3.44 6.40 -21.83
CA THR A 110 3.50 5.29 -20.87
C THR A 110 3.78 3.93 -21.52
N SER A 111 4.00 3.86 -22.84
CA SER A 111 4.15 2.58 -23.57
C SER A 111 5.26 1.68 -23.01
N LYS A 112 6.42 2.28 -22.72
CA LYS A 112 7.59 1.59 -22.13
C LYS A 112 7.29 1.04 -20.73
N LEU A 113 6.39 1.69 -19.98
CA LEU A 113 5.95 1.24 -18.66
C LEU A 113 4.97 0.07 -18.80
N THR A 114 3.96 0.19 -19.66
CA THR A 114 2.99 -0.90 -19.90
C THR A 114 3.66 -2.17 -20.42
N GLU A 115 4.64 -2.04 -21.32
CA GLU A 115 5.48 -3.17 -21.78
C GLU A 115 6.23 -3.84 -20.63
N SER A 116 6.64 -3.08 -19.61
CA SER A 116 7.36 -3.63 -18.45
C SER A 116 6.47 -4.44 -17.51
N PHE A 117 5.15 -4.22 -17.53
CA PHE A 117 4.16 -5.09 -16.87
C PHE A 117 3.85 -6.35 -17.67
N GLY A 118 4.42 -6.51 -18.86
CA GLY A 118 4.12 -7.62 -19.76
C GLY A 118 2.83 -7.45 -20.58
N TRP A 119 2.25 -6.25 -20.58
CA TRP A 119 1.08 -5.95 -21.40
C TRP A 119 1.47 -5.89 -22.87
N LYS A 120 0.74 -6.63 -23.70
CA LYS A 120 0.87 -6.57 -25.15
C LYS A 120 0.08 -5.37 -25.68
N PRO A 121 0.35 -4.89 -26.91
CA PRO A 121 -0.39 -3.77 -27.50
C PRO A 121 -1.91 -3.96 -27.53
N ASN A 122 -2.39 -5.20 -27.61
CA ASN A 122 -3.82 -5.51 -27.56
C ASN A 122 -4.41 -5.37 -26.14
N ASP A 123 -3.61 -5.61 -25.10
CA ASP A 123 -4.03 -5.52 -23.70
C ASP A 123 -4.20 -4.07 -23.25
N VAL A 124 -3.45 -3.14 -23.87
CA VAL A 124 -3.53 -1.68 -23.60
C VAL A 124 -4.93 -1.11 -23.90
N ARG A 125 -5.69 -1.75 -24.79
CA ARG A 125 -7.06 -1.32 -25.16
C ARG A 125 -8.14 -1.91 -24.25
N ILE A 126 -7.79 -2.83 -23.37
CA ILE A 126 -8.73 -3.44 -22.43
C ILE A 126 -8.97 -2.45 -21.29
N GLN A 127 -10.24 -2.16 -21.00
CA GLN A 127 -10.60 -1.33 -19.86
C GLN A 127 -10.26 -2.08 -18.57
N GLN A 128 -9.47 -1.44 -17.71
CA GLN A 128 -9.08 -1.97 -16.40
C GLN A 128 -9.78 -1.20 -15.30
N ASP A 129 -10.07 -1.86 -14.18
CA ASP A 129 -10.46 -1.17 -12.95
C ASP A 129 -9.22 -0.52 -12.34
N ILE A 130 -9.32 0.76 -11.94
CA ILE A 130 -8.20 1.48 -11.34
C ILE A 130 -7.67 0.80 -10.08
N THR A 131 -8.57 0.14 -9.34
CA THR A 131 -8.24 -0.58 -8.11
C THR A 131 -7.35 -1.79 -8.41
N GLU A 132 -7.69 -2.52 -9.47
CA GLU A 132 -6.94 -3.68 -9.93
C GLU A 132 -5.56 -3.27 -10.46
N LEU A 133 -5.51 -2.22 -11.28
CA LEU A 133 -4.25 -1.67 -11.78
C LEU A 133 -3.33 -1.22 -10.64
N ASN A 134 -3.87 -0.53 -9.63
CA ASN A 134 -3.09 -0.05 -8.49
C ASN A 134 -2.46 -1.21 -7.71
N ARG A 135 -3.21 -2.28 -7.46
CA ARG A 135 -2.70 -3.48 -6.79
C ARG A 135 -1.60 -4.16 -7.61
N VAL A 136 -1.80 -4.34 -8.92
CA VAL A 136 -0.79 -4.94 -9.80
C VAL A 136 0.51 -4.12 -9.80
N LEU A 137 0.39 -2.79 -9.86
CA LEU A 137 1.51 -1.86 -9.80
C LEU A 137 2.26 -1.97 -8.46
N CYS A 138 1.53 -1.89 -7.34
CA CYS A 138 2.07 -1.96 -6.00
C CYS A 138 2.76 -3.31 -5.75
N ASP A 139 2.16 -4.43 -6.15
CA ASP A 139 2.76 -5.75 -6.04
C ASP A 139 4.02 -5.91 -6.90
N ALA A 140 4.03 -5.34 -8.11
CA ALA A 140 5.21 -5.35 -8.97
C ALA A 140 6.35 -4.54 -8.36
N LEU A 141 6.04 -3.39 -7.75
CA LEU A 141 6.99 -2.56 -7.03
C LEU A 141 7.52 -3.25 -5.78
N SER A 142 6.65 -3.72 -4.90
CA SER A 142 7.01 -4.44 -3.67
C SER A 142 7.96 -5.60 -3.96
N ARG A 143 7.64 -6.45 -4.95
CA ARG A 143 8.51 -7.57 -5.36
C ARG A 143 9.84 -7.10 -5.96
N SER A 144 9.84 -6.00 -6.72
CA SER A 144 11.05 -5.49 -7.35
C SER A 144 12.00 -4.82 -6.35
N LEU A 145 11.49 -4.31 -5.23
CA LEU A 145 12.26 -3.58 -4.22
C LEU A 145 12.86 -4.48 -3.13
N VAL A 146 12.52 -5.78 -3.09
CA VAL A 146 13.14 -6.75 -2.17
C VAL A 146 14.67 -6.77 -2.37
N GLY A 147 15.40 -6.75 -1.25
CA GLY A 147 16.86 -6.69 -1.21
C GLY A 147 17.44 -5.31 -1.57
N THR A 148 16.63 -4.24 -1.50
CA THR A 148 17.10 -2.86 -1.66
C THR A 148 16.86 -2.06 -0.38
N SER A 149 17.44 -0.87 -0.27
CA SER A 149 17.16 0.06 0.84
C SER A 149 15.70 0.55 0.89
N LEU A 150 14.92 0.33 -0.17
CA LEU A 150 13.51 0.70 -0.30
C LEU A 150 12.57 -0.51 -0.12
N GLU A 151 13.08 -1.64 0.36
CA GLU A 151 12.23 -2.78 0.70
C GLU A 151 11.16 -2.38 1.72
N GLY A 152 9.92 -2.81 1.49
CA GLY A 152 8.78 -2.47 2.35
C GLY A 152 8.19 -1.07 2.13
N LEU A 153 8.73 -0.23 1.24
CA LEU A 153 8.25 1.14 1.00
C LEU A 153 6.74 1.22 0.75
N ILE A 154 6.21 0.36 -0.13
CA ILE A 154 4.78 0.30 -0.46
C ILE A 154 3.95 -0.01 0.78
N THR A 155 4.38 -1.02 1.56
CA THR A 155 3.70 -1.42 2.79
C THR A 155 3.72 -0.30 3.84
N THR A 156 4.84 0.40 3.98
CA THR A 156 4.96 1.53 4.91
C THR A 156 4.06 2.70 4.55
N LEU A 157 3.90 3.00 3.26
CA LEU A 157 3.15 4.17 2.81
C LEU A 157 1.65 3.92 2.63
N LEU A 158 1.26 2.73 2.16
CA LEU A 158 -0.11 2.44 1.72
C LEU A 158 -0.84 1.41 2.58
N SER A 159 -0.13 0.57 3.35
CA SER A 159 -0.79 -0.49 4.10
C SER A 159 -1.23 -0.07 5.51
N GLY A 160 -2.51 -0.25 5.81
CA GLY A 160 -3.10 -0.13 7.15
C GLY A 160 -3.52 -1.48 7.75
N LEU A 161 -4.18 -1.43 8.91
CA LEU A 161 -4.77 -2.59 9.59
C LEU A 161 -6.24 -2.33 9.93
N ILE A 162 -7.10 -3.25 9.53
CA ILE A 162 -8.50 -3.36 9.95
C ILE A 162 -8.63 -4.55 10.90
N VAL A 163 -9.51 -4.42 11.87
CA VAL A 163 -9.87 -5.49 12.80
C VAL A 163 -11.30 -5.89 12.52
N ASN A 164 -11.50 -7.16 12.23
CA ASN A 164 -12.81 -7.79 12.13
C ASN A 164 -13.11 -8.45 13.46
N LYS A 165 -14.20 -8.05 14.13
CA LYS A 165 -14.65 -8.70 15.36
C LYS A 165 -15.99 -9.38 15.16
N ILE A 166 -16.16 -10.53 15.80
CA ILE A 166 -17.39 -11.32 15.80
C ILE A 166 -17.72 -11.72 17.24
N GLN A 167 -18.88 -11.30 17.72
CA GLN A 167 -19.41 -11.66 19.04
C GLN A 167 -20.51 -12.71 18.92
N CYS A 168 -20.33 -13.84 19.60
CA CYS A 168 -21.35 -14.88 19.68
C CYS A 168 -22.50 -14.45 20.61
N HIS A 169 -23.75 -14.56 20.18
CA HIS A 169 -24.89 -14.18 21.04
C HIS A 169 -25.16 -15.18 22.17
N ARG A 170 -24.76 -16.45 21.99
CA ARG A 170 -24.96 -17.53 22.99
C ARG A 170 -23.96 -17.44 24.14
N CYS A 171 -22.65 -17.41 23.85
CA CYS A 171 -21.60 -17.42 24.87
C CYS A 171 -20.94 -16.06 25.11
N LYS A 172 -21.36 -15.01 24.40
CA LYS A 172 -20.86 -13.62 24.49
C LYS A 172 -19.37 -13.41 24.20
N LYS A 173 -18.62 -14.48 23.89
CA LYS A 173 -17.20 -14.39 23.52
C LYS A 173 -17.02 -13.64 22.19
N VAL A 174 -16.10 -12.69 22.19
CA VAL A 174 -15.66 -11.94 21.01
C VAL A 174 -14.42 -12.62 20.43
N ARG A 175 -14.39 -12.74 19.10
CA ARG A 175 -13.21 -13.14 18.33
C ARG A 175 -12.79 -11.98 17.47
N GLU A 176 -11.49 -11.75 17.39
CA GLU A 176 -10.92 -10.76 16.49
C GLU A 176 -10.01 -11.40 15.45
N ARG A 177 -9.95 -10.76 14.28
CA ARG A 177 -9.01 -11.06 13.20
C ARG A 177 -8.49 -9.75 12.62
N GLU A 178 -7.18 -9.61 12.55
CA GLU A 178 -6.54 -8.51 11.84
C GLU A 178 -6.44 -8.81 10.34
N GLU A 179 -6.69 -7.80 9.52
CA GLU A 179 -6.55 -7.83 8.07
C GLU A 179 -5.79 -6.58 7.61
N VAL A 180 -4.75 -6.79 6.81
CA VAL A 180 -3.99 -5.70 6.17
C VAL A 180 -4.79 -5.21 4.97
N PHE A 181 -4.86 -3.89 4.80
CA PHE A 181 -5.49 -3.28 3.63
C PHE A 181 -4.56 -2.24 3.00
N GLU A 182 -4.65 -2.08 1.68
CA GLU A 182 -3.96 -1.01 0.92
C GLU A 182 -4.94 0.05 0.40
N ASP A 183 -6.19 -0.37 0.21
CA ASP A 183 -7.29 0.45 -0.26
C ASP A 183 -8.58 0.06 0.48
N ILE A 184 -9.49 1.03 0.62
CA ILE A 184 -10.81 0.79 1.16
C ILE A 184 -11.88 1.04 0.11
N VAL A 185 -12.88 0.16 0.05
CA VAL A 185 -13.97 0.26 -0.92
C VAL A 185 -15.26 0.66 -0.20
N LEU A 186 -15.69 1.91 -0.38
CA LEU A 186 -16.85 2.46 0.29
C LEU A 186 -18.11 2.38 -0.59
N ALA A 187 -19.24 2.06 0.04
CA ALA A 187 -20.54 2.05 -0.59
C ALA A 187 -21.04 3.49 -0.83
N VAL A 188 -21.53 3.77 -2.03
CA VAL A 188 -22.10 5.09 -2.39
C VAL A 188 -23.63 5.06 -2.39
N LYS A 189 -24.22 3.90 -2.65
CA LYS A 189 -25.67 3.74 -2.69
C LYS A 189 -26.24 3.88 -1.28
N GLY A 190 -27.26 4.70 -1.12
CA GLY A 190 -27.90 4.92 0.18
C GLY A 190 -27.23 5.97 1.06
N HIS A 191 -26.12 6.58 0.60
CA HIS A 191 -25.38 7.58 1.36
C HIS A 191 -25.31 8.92 0.65
N ASP A 192 -25.37 9.99 1.44
CA ASP A 192 -25.31 11.38 0.99
C ASP A 192 -23.97 12.06 1.32
N SER A 193 -23.09 11.38 2.03
CA SER A 193 -21.80 11.88 2.51
C SER A 193 -20.78 10.76 2.68
N LEU A 194 -19.50 11.10 2.58
CA LEU A 194 -18.41 10.13 2.83
C LEU A 194 -18.46 9.56 4.26
N PHE A 195 -18.87 10.38 5.23
CA PHE A 195 -19.01 9.98 6.63
C PHE A 195 -20.06 8.88 6.82
N GLY A 196 -21.21 8.98 6.12
CA GLY A 196 -22.24 7.94 6.11
C GLY A 196 -21.70 6.62 5.55
N SER A 197 -20.95 6.69 4.45
CA SER A 197 -20.31 5.50 3.85
C SER A 197 -19.29 4.84 4.78
N PHE A 198 -18.49 5.63 5.51
CA PHE A 198 -17.58 5.09 6.54
C PHE A 198 -18.34 4.54 7.76
N GLY A 199 -19.45 5.18 8.13
CA GLY A 199 -20.34 4.67 9.18
C GLY A 199 -20.90 3.29 8.85
N GLU A 200 -21.37 3.08 7.62
CA GLU A 200 -21.78 1.74 7.15
C GLU A 200 -20.59 0.77 7.17
N PHE A 201 -19.40 1.22 6.77
CA PHE A 201 -18.21 0.37 6.73
C PHE A 201 -17.84 -0.22 8.10
N ILE A 202 -18.03 0.53 9.19
CA ILE A 202 -17.76 0.05 10.56
C ILE A 202 -19.01 -0.50 11.29
N SER A 203 -20.16 -0.51 10.62
CA SER A 203 -21.45 -0.84 11.23
C SER A 203 -21.54 -2.31 11.68
N LYS A 204 -22.41 -2.56 12.67
CA LYS A 204 -22.71 -3.91 13.19
C LYS A 204 -23.59 -4.66 12.16
N GLU A 205 -23.13 -5.81 11.70
CA GLU A 205 -23.87 -6.75 10.87
C GLU A 205 -24.35 -7.94 11.73
N LYS A 206 -25.66 -8.19 11.75
CA LYS A 206 -26.24 -9.34 12.47
C LYS A 206 -26.22 -10.57 11.57
N MET A 207 -25.41 -11.56 11.95
CA MET A 207 -25.28 -12.85 11.28
C MET A 207 -26.36 -13.80 11.81
N LYS A 208 -27.47 -13.95 11.09
CA LYS A 208 -28.63 -14.77 11.48
C LYS A 208 -29.06 -15.74 10.38
N GLY A 209 -29.83 -16.76 10.76
CA GLY A 209 -30.41 -17.73 9.82
C GLY A 209 -29.33 -18.53 9.09
N ASP A 210 -29.36 -18.52 7.76
CA ASP A 210 -28.38 -19.24 6.93
C ASP A 210 -26.96 -18.67 7.05
N ASN A 211 -26.82 -17.42 7.50
CA ASN A 211 -25.54 -16.72 7.66
C ASN A 211 -24.90 -16.89 9.05
N ARG A 212 -25.42 -17.81 9.88
CA ARG A 212 -24.85 -18.09 11.22
C ARG A 212 -23.38 -18.49 11.16
N VAL A 213 -22.60 -18.01 12.13
CA VAL A 213 -21.16 -18.25 12.22
C VAL A 213 -20.88 -19.43 13.16
N SER A 214 -19.91 -20.28 12.82
CA SER A 214 -19.46 -21.35 13.70
C SER A 214 -18.67 -20.78 14.88
N CYS A 215 -19.12 -21.06 16.10
CA CYS A 215 -18.44 -20.67 17.32
C CYS A 215 -17.73 -21.88 17.92
N GLU A 216 -16.39 -21.94 17.89
CA GLU A 216 -15.66 -23.09 18.50
C GLU A 216 -15.95 -23.25 20.01
N ASN A 217 -16.30 -22.17 20.73
CA ASN A 217 -16.62 -22.28 22.16
C ASN A 217 -17.99 -22.92 22.41
N CYS A 218 -18.94 -22.77 21.48
CA CYS A 218 -20.24 -23.45 21.55
C CYS A 218 -20.25 -24.77 20.75
N ASN A 219 -19.19 -24.99 19.95
CA ASN A 219 -19.07 -26.07 18.98
C ASN A 219 -20.30 -26.20 18.05
N ASP A 220 -20.89 -25.06 17.66
CA ASP A 220 -22.17 -24.98 16.94
C ASP A 220 -22.27 -23.67 16.13
N LYS A 221 -23.18 -23.61 15.15
CA LYS A 221 -23.51 -22.39 14.41
C LYS A 221 -24.47 -21.52 15.23
N THR A 222 -24.02 -20.34 15.61
CA THR A 222 -24.78 -19.42 16.44
C THR A 222 -25.06 -18.10 15.73
N ASP A 223 -26.13 -17.44 16.16
CA ASP A 223 -26.32 -16.03 15.81
C ASP A 223 -25.18 -15.22 16.41
N SER A 224 -24.66 -14.27 15.63
CA SER A 224 -23.54 -13.43 16.04
C SER A 224 -23.68 -12.01 15.48
N THR A 225 -22.97 -11.06 16.09
CA THR A 225 -22.78 -9.72 15.52
C THR A 225 -21.36 -9.62 15.02
N ARG A 226 -21.18 -9.22 13.76
CA ARG A 226 -19.88 -8.91 13.16
C ARG A 226 -19.75 -7.41 13.00
N TRP A 227 -18.54 -6.88 13.16
CA TRP A 227 -18.23 -5.49 12.82
C TRP A 227 -16.75 -5.34 12.47
N MET A 228 -16.41 -4.16 11.94
CA MET A 228 -15.04 -3.80 11.57
C MET A 228 -14.66 -2.45 12.17
N SER A 229 -13.36 -2.21 12.35
CA SER A 229 -12.80 -0.92 12.74
C SER A 229 -11.34 -0.80 12.29
N PHE A 230 -10.85 0.43 12.18
CA PHE A 230 -9.45 0.69 11.83
C PHE A 230 -8.56 0.61 13.07
N ARG A 231 -7.55 -0.25 13.06
CA ARG A 231 -6.53 -0.30 14.14
C ARG A 231 -5.32 0.54 13.78
N ARG A 232 -4.97 0.62 12.49
CA ARG A 232 -3.87 1.47 12.00
C ARG A 232 -4.19 2.01 10.62
N LEU A 233 -4.03 3.32 10.44
CA LEU A 233 -4.16 3.97 9.14
C LEU A 233 -2.79 4.08 8.46
N PRO A 234 -2.74 3.96 7.12
CA PRO A 234 -1.54 4.26 6.37
C PRO A 234 -1.29 5.78 6.27
N PRO A 235 -0.04 6.22 6.07
CA PRO A 235 0.26 7.60 5.71
C PRO A 235 -0.49 8.09 4.47
N ILE A 236 -0.70 7.21 3.49
CA ILE A 236 -1.47 7.47 2.27
C ILE A 236 -2.68 6.54 2.26
N LEU A 237 -3.86 7.10 2.53
CA LEU A 237 -5.12 6.35 2.49
C LEU A 237 -5.75 6.40 1.09
N THR A 238 -5.89 5.25 0.45
CA THR A 238 -6.59 5.12 -0.84
C THR A 238 -8.05 4.74 -0.62
N VAL A 239 -8.98 5.59 -1.09
CA VAL A 239 -10.43 5.37 -0.97
C VAL A 239 -11.07 5.17 -2.34
N CYS A 240 -11.60 3.98 -2.57
CA CYS A 240 -12.30 3.59 -3.78
C CYS A 240 -13.82 3.68 -3.57
N LEU A 241 -14.49 4.54 -4.32
CA LEU A 241 -15.95 4.67 -4.26
C LEU A 241 -16.63 3.66 -5.17
N ARG A 242 -17.43 2.75 -4.60
CA ARG A 242 -18.19 1.73 -5.35
C ARG A 242 -19.40 2.36 -6.05
N ARG A 243 -19.13 3.03 -7.17
CA ARG A 243 -20.14 3.73 -7.99
C ARG A 243 -20.77 2.84 -9.05
N PHE A 244 -20.40 1.57 -9.16
CA PHE A 244 -21.05 0.64 -10.06
C PHE A 244 -21.80 -0.38 -9.23
N ASP A 245 -23.11 -0.46 -9.45
CA ASP A 245 -23.99 -1.39 -8.76
C ASP A 245 -24.80 -2.20 -9.80
N TYR A 246 -25.32 -3.35 -9.39
CA TYR A 246 -26.16 -4.17 -10.25
C TYR A 246 -27.64 -3.84 -10.01
N ASP A 247 -28.29 -3.29 -11.03
CA ASP A 247 -29.72 -3.05 -11.00
C ASP A 247 -30.44 -4.38 -11.30
N TRP A 248 -30.98 -5.01 -10.24
CA TRP A 248 -31.67 -6.29 -10.36
C TRP A 248 -33.00 -6.19 -11.13
N GLN A 249 -33.63 -5.02 -11.16
CA GLN A 249 -34.86 -4.83 -11.95
C GLN A 249 -34.55 -4.76 -13.44
N ARG A 250 -33.45 -4.09 -13.81
CA ARG A 250 -33.02 -3.93 -15.20
C ARG A 250 -32.02 -4.98 -15.67
N GLN A 251 -31.60 -5.89 -14.79
CA GLN A 251 -30.61 -6.93 -15.05
C GLN A 251 -29.33 -6.40 -15.72
N ARG A 252 -28.81 -5.28 -15.21
CA ARG A 252 -27.62 -4.63 -15.79
C ARG A 252 -26.81 -3.86 -14.75
N ARG A 253 -25.50 -3.77 -14.97
CA ARG A 253 -24.60 -2.89 -14.20
C ARG A 253 -24.90 -1.43 -14.53
N THR A 254 -25.15 -0.61 -13.51
CA THR A 254 -25.47 0.81 -13.66
C THR A 254 -24.51 1.66 -12.84
N LYS A 255 -24.10 2.81 -13.39
CA LYS A 255 -23.28 3.81 -12.69
C LYS A 255 -24.15 4.69 -11.80
N LEU A 256 -23.81 4.77 -10.52
CA LEU A 256 -24.42 5.66 -9.53
C LEU A 256 -23.93 7.09 -9.76
N GLN A 257 -24.85 7.96 -10.17
CA GLN A 257 -24.59 9.39 -10.40
C GLN A 257 -24.90 10.26 -9.16
N THR A 258 -25.28 9.64 -8.04
CA THR A 258 -25.58 10.35 -6.80
C THR A 258 -24.40 11.20 -6.34
N ARG A 259 -24.69 12.45 -5.95
CA ARG A 259 -23.71 13.37 -5.38
C ARG A 259 -23.23 12.81 -4.04
N LEU A 260 -21.92 12.71 -3.89
CA LEU A 260 -21.28 12.31 -2.63
C LEU A 260 -20.17 13.35 -2.34
N PRO A 261 -20.42 14.35 -1.49
CA PRO A 261 -19.40 15.31 -1.08
C PRO A 261 -18.37 14.61 -0.18
N PHE A 262 -17.11 15.02 -0.34
CA PHE A 262 -16.00 14.61 0.51
C PHE A 262 -15.30 15.85 1.06
N PRO A 263 -14.88 15.85 2.34
CA PRO A 263 -14.26 17.01 2.96
C PRO A 263 -12.79 17.15 2.54
N THR A 264 -12.22 18.34 2.71
CA THR A 264 -10.77 18.56 2.57
C THR A 264 -9.98 17.94 3.72
N ILE A 265 -10.57 17.94 4.92
CA ILE A 265 -10.02 17.32 6.12
C ILE A 265 -10.97 16.20 6.51
N LEU A 266 -10.48 14.96 6.49
CA LEU A 266 -11.22 13.79 6.90
C LEU A 266 -10.77 13.37 8.29
N ASP A 267 -11.64 13.57 9.28
CA ASP A 267 -11.42 13.02 10.61
C ASP A 267 -11.75 11.52 10.60
N MET A 268 -10.75 10.73 11.01
CA MET A 268 -10.83 9.27 11.02
C MET A 268 -10.95 8.69 12.42
N GLU A 269 -10.77 9.50 13.48
CA GLU A 269 -10.88 9.06 14.87
C GLU A 269 -12.20 8.31 15.16
N PRO A 270 -13.37 8.74 14.63
CA PRO A 270 -14.63 8.03 14.85
C PRO A 270 -14.68 6.59 14.33
N TYR A 271 -13.77 6.23 13.42
CA TYR A 271 -13.71 4.90 12.80
C TYR A 271 -12.57 4.04 13.34
N MET A 272 -11.75 4.61 14.24
CA MET A 272 -10.65 3.90 14.89
C MET A 272 -11.17 2.97 15.97
N GLU A 273 -10.55 1.81 16.11
CA GLU A 273 -10.95 0.76 17.04
C GLU A 273 -11.18 1.28 18.47
N SER A 274 -10.25 2.07 19.01
CA SER A 274 -10.35 2.59 20.37
C SER A 274 -11.63 3.39 20.60
N PHE A 275 -12.03 4.20 19.62
CA PHE A 275 -13.24 4.99 19.71
C PHE A 275 -14.49 4.14 19.53
N VAL A 276 -14.47 3.25 18.54
CA VAL A 276 -15.63 2.42 18.23
C VAL A 276 -15.90 1.41 19.35
N ASP A 277 -14.88 0.86 20.00
CA ASP A 277 -15.05 -0.01 21.17
C ASP A 277 -15.63 0.75 22.36
N ASN A 278 -15.20 1.98 22.63
CA ASN A 278 -15.77 2.81 23.71
C ASN A 278 -17.26 3.10 23.50
N ILE A 279 -17.66 3.53 22.29
CA ILE A 279 -19.08 3.74 21.97
C ILE A 279 -19.88 2.45 22.17
N ARG A 280 -19.30 1.30 21.80
CA ARG A 280 -19.99 0.02 21.93
C ARG A 280 -20.21 -0.39 23.37
N GLU A 281 -19.25 -0.14 24.25
CA GLU A 281 -19.43 -0.39 25.68
C GLU A 281 -20.58 0.46 26.25
N GLU A 282 -20.71 1.71 25.80
CA GLU A 282 -21.83 2.59 26.17
C GLU A 282 -23.18 2.13 25.59
N GLU A 283 -23.22 1.72 24.32
CA GLU A 283 -24.42 1.19 23.66
C GLU A 283 -24.91 -0.09 24.32
N ASP A 284 -24.01 -1.05 24.56
CA ASP A 284 -24.35 -2.35 25.15
C ASP A 284 -24.87 -2.17 26.58
N PHE A 285 -24.31 -1.21 27.35
CA PHE A 285 -24.82 -0.84 28.68
C PHE A 285 -26.22 -0.22 28.62
N HIS A 286 -26.49 0.65 27.64
CA HIS A 286 -27.82 1.24 27.47
C HIS A 286 -28.87 0.21 27.03
N GLU A 287 -28.53 -0.71 26.11
CA GLU A 287 -29.39 -1.82 25.69
C GLU A 287 -29.69 -2.81 26.84
N GLU A 288 -28.80 -2.94 27.83
CA GLU A 288 -29.04 -3.74 29.02
C GLU A 288 -30.02 -3.06 29.98
N ILE A 289 -29.84 -1.77 30.27
CA ILE A 289 -30.79 -0.99 31.09
C ILE A 289 -32.20 -0.98 30.49
N GLU A 290 -32.34 -0.78 29.18
CA GLU A 290 -33.65 -0.75 28.55
C GLU A 290 -34.33 -2.14 28.58
N ARG A 291 -33.56 -3.23 28.47
CA ARG A 291 -34.09 -4.59 28.66
C ARG A 291 -34.57 -4.85 30.08
N GLU A 292 -33.80 -4.46 31.08
CA GLU A 292 -34.21 -4.58 32.49
C GLU A 292 -35.50 -3.80 32.77
N ARG A 293 -35.62 -2.58 32.24
CA ARG A 293 -36.85 -1.77 32.33
C ARG A 293 -38.06 -2.38 31.61
N GLU A 294 -37.84 -3.07 30.49
CA GLU A 294 -38.91 -3.77 29.78
C GLU A 294 -39.38 -5.00 30.55
N GLU A 295 -38.44 -5.77 31.13
CA GLU A 295 -38.74 -6.93 31.98
C GLU A 295 -39.52 -6.52 33.24
N GLU A 296 -39.10 -5.45 33.94
CA GLU A 296 -39.81 -4.90 35.10
C GLU A 296 -41.26 -4.50 34.73
N LYS A 297 -41.46 -3.80 33.61
CA LYS A 297 -42.80 -3.42 33.13
C LYS A 297 -43.66 -4.63 32.76
N GLU A 298 -43.06 -5.70 32.26
CA GLU A 298 -43.78 -6.91 31.91
C GLU A 298 -44.21 -7.69 33.16
N ASP A 299 -43.37 -7.71 34.20
CA ASP A 299 -43.68 -8.32 35.48
C ASP A 299 -44.76 -7.54 36.24
N GLU A 300 -44.71 -6.20 36.27
CA GLU A 300 -45.78 -5.36 36.82
C GLU A 300 -47.13 -5.59 36.12
N ARG A 301 -47.12 -5.78 34.79
CA ARG A 301 -48.32 -6.12 34.01
C ARG A 301 -48.89 -7.50 34.35
N LYS A 302 -48.03 -8.46 34.66
CA LYS A 302 -48.44 -9.83 35.06
C LYS A 302 -48.98 -9.85 36.49
N GLU A 303 -48.45 -9.02 37.39
CA GLU A 303 -48.92 -8.90 38.77
C GLU A 303 -50.26 -8.13 38.87
N GLY A 304 -50.47 -7.09 38.07
CA GLY A 304 -51.73 -6.33 38.05
C GLY A 304 -52.94 -7.04 37.43
N GLN A 305 -52.77 -8.26 36.90
CA GLN A 305 -53.84 -9.09 36.32
C GLN A 305 -54.23 -10.31 37.19
N ARG A 306 -53.64 -10.45 38.38
CA ARG A 306 -54.05 -11.45 39.40
C ARG A 306 -54.95 -10.83 40.46
#